data_AF-A0A8T3A7V4-F1
#
_entry.id   AF-A0A8T3A7V4-F1
#
_cell.length_a   1.000
_cell.length_b   1.000
_cell.length_c   1.000
_cell.angle_alpha   90.00
_cell.angle_beta   90.00
_cell.angle_gamma   90.00
#
_symmetry.space_group_name_H-M   'P 1'
#
loop_
_entity.id
_entity.type
_entity.pdbx_description
1 polymer ?
#
loop_
_entity_poly.entity_id
_entity_poly.type
_entity_poly.pdbx_seq_one_letter_code
_entity_poly.pdbx_strand_id
1 'polypeptide(L)'
;MMLFHHIICEVLISVLRTGSWNYSNQSPRYATKRLSLAFKSLSFKRQYDILGDCELLQPPVKDETNHNLETAYVSQICLSWEILHCQYIQLSQQVSSQLENPSSYGHSAQEFQQFQVLLLRFIESEPFEQGSRVDIYARVRSSLPKLLQVPTLQGSDHKEIDSDDVDPPVLAPQLLNLIQTSILTFRCFLKRDKNKTSSSLSLFKGHNHDISSLHQVQTALAKKQMKVKELSKKKAWKKSWPATPIEVDLLFALIDIEIVKRVLRMTNISKEQLLWCEEKMSKLDLSDNKLCRNGSPILFPL
;
A
#
# COMPACT_ATOMS: atom_id res chain seq x y z
N MET A 1 18.82 -13.10 -12.34
CA MET A 1 17.84 -12.87 -11.26
C MET A 1 18.07 -11.53 -10.52
N MET A 2 19.32 -11.13 -10.24
CA MET A 2 19.63 -9.87 -9.53
C MET A 2 19.35 -8.58 -10.33
N LEU A 3 19.64 -8.57 -11.64
CA LEU A 3 19.30 -7.45 -12.54
C LEU A 3 17.79 -7.23 -12.65
N PHE A 4 17.00 -8.31 -12.65
CA PHE A 4 15.53 -8.22 -12.71
C PHE A 4 14.94 -7.59 -11.43
N HIS A 5 15.47 -7.93 -10.25
CA HIS A 5 15.01 -7.33 -8.99
C HIS A 5 15.35 -5.84 -8.94
N HIS A 6 16.58 -5.46 -9.32
CA HIS A 6 16.99 -4.06 -9.40
C HIS A 6 16.17 -3.27 -10.44
N ILE A 7 15.96 -3.81 -11.65
CA ILE A 7 15.14 -3.17 -12.69
C ILE A 7 13.69 -3.03 -12.25
N ILE A 8 13.08 -4.03 -11.59
CA ILE A 8 11.70 -3.90 -11.13
C ILE A 8 11.59 -2.93 -9.96
N CYS A 9 12.56 -2.90 -9.04
CA CYS A 9 12.58 -1.88 -7.98
C CYS A 9 12.79 -0.46 -8.57
N GLU A 10 13.64 -0.29 -9.58
CA GLU A 10 13.80 0.97 -10.33
C GLU A 10 12.53 1.35 -11.11
N VAL A 11 11.83 0.39 -11.70
CA VAL A 11 10.53 0.62 -12.36
C VAL A 11 9.46 0.99 -11.34
N LEU A 12 9.40 0.34 -10.17
CA LEU A 12 8.52 0.71 -9.05
C LEU A 12 8.84 2.13 -8.55
N ILE A 13 10.11 2.48 -8.40
CA ILE A 13 10.57 3.82 -8.02
C ILE A 13 10.26 4.85 -9.13
N SER A 14 10.36 4.46 -10.40
CA SER A 14 9.99 5.30 -11.54
C SER A 14 8.47 5.52 -11.61
N VAL A 15 7.66 4.52 -11.28
CA VAL A 15 6.19 4.65 -11.16
C VAL A 15 5.82 5.59 -10.00
N LEU A 16 6.59 5.62 -8.91
CA LEU A 16 6.43 6.62 -7.85
C LEU A 16 6.79 8.04 -8.33
N ARG A 17 7.75 8.17 -9.25
CA ARG A 17 8.15 9.46 -9.85
C ARG A 17 7.07 10.01 -10.81
N THR A 18 6.34 9.14 -11.50
CA THR A 18 5.26 9.51 -12.44
C THR A 18 3.88 9.58 -11.80
N GLY A 19 3.66 8.92 -10.66
CA GLY A 19 2.39 8.86 -9.93
C GLY A 19 2.07 10.08 -9.06
N SER A 20 2.82 11.18 -9.17
CA SER A 20 2.40 12.47 -8.63
C SER A 20 1.26 13.00 -9.51
N TRP A 21 0.03 12.59 -9.19
CA TRP A 21 -1.18 13.21 -9.73
C TRP A 21 -1.32 14.61 -9.13
N ASN A 22 -0.45 15.51 -9.57
CA ASN A 22 -0.73 16.92 -9.57
C ASN A 22 -1.91 17.13 -10.51
N TYR A 23 -3.11 17.31 -9.98
CA TYR A 23 -4.13 18.10 -10.65
C TYR A 23 -3.65 19.55 -10.68
N SER A 24 -2.64 19.81 -11.51
CA SER A 24 -2.31 21.15 -11.95
C SER A 24 -3.22 21.47 -13.10
N ASN A 25 -4.19 22.35 -12.84
CA ASN A 25 -4.93 23.07 -13.88
C ASN A 25 -3.95 23.62 -14.93
N GLN A 26 -3.88 22.97 -16.09
CA GLN A 26 -3.35 23.57 -17.29
C GLN A 26 -4.47 23.63 -18.32
N SER A 27 -5.17 24.76 -18.28
CA SER A 27 -5.91 25.29 -19.42
C SER A 27 -4.92 25.52 -20.57
N PRO A 28 -5.14 24.95 -21.78
CA PRO A 28 -4.32 25.26 -22.93
C PRO A 28 -4.75 26.62 -23.50
N ARG A 29 -3.86 27.61 -23.37
CA ARG A 29 -3.95 28.86 -24.15
C ARG A 29 -3.62 28.55 -25.61
N TYR A 30 -4.62 28.67 -26.48
CA TYR A 30 -4.41 29.07 -27.87
C TYR A 30 -5.25 30.33 -28.16
N ALA A 31 -4.63 31.22 -28.93
CA ALA A 31 -4.99 32.61 -29.06
C ALA A 31 -6.19 32.86 -29.99
N THR A 32 -7.03 33.80 -29.53
CA THR A 32 -7.72 34.85 -30.30
C THR A 32 -8.72 34.46 -31.38
N LYS A 33 -10.01 34.73 -31.12
CA LYS A 33 -10.85 35.58 -31.98
C LYS A 33 -11.96 36.25 -31.16
N ARG A 34 -11.98 37.58 -31.24
CA ARG A 34 -12.98 38.50 -30.70
C ARG A 34 -14.38 38.05 -31.11
N LEU A 35 -15.32 38.04 -30.17
CA LEU A 35 -16.63 38.68 -30.33
C LEU A 35 -17.14 39.08 -28.94
N SER A 36 -17.18 40.38 -28.73
CA SER A 36 -17.88 41.05 -27.63
C SER A 36 -19.39 40.80 -27.74
N LEU A 37 -20.05 40.61 -26.60
CA LEU A 37 -21.38 41.13 -26.24
C LEU A 37 -21.63 40.68 -24.78
N ALA A 38 -21.42 41.59 -23.83
CA ALA A 38 -22.50 42.19 -23.03
C ALA A 38 -23.42 41.16 -22.36
N PHE A 39 -23.43 41.09 -21.03
CA PHE A 39 -24.59 41.47 -20.21
C PHE A 39 -24.29 41.25 -18.71
N LYS A 40 -24.16 42.39 -18.02
CA LYS A 40 -24.82 42.76 -16.75
C LYS A 40 -24.79 41.77 -15.57
N SER A 41 -24.09 42.24 -14.54
CA SER A 41 -24.42 42.18 -13.11
C SER A 41 -25.87 41.87 -12.73
N LEU A 42 -26.02 41.12 -11.63
CA LEU A 42 -26.94 41.28 -10.46
C LEU A 42 -27.35 39.88 -9.95
N SER A 43 -26.79 39.45 -8.82
CA SER A 43 -27.30 39.61 -7.45
C SER A 43 -28.33 38.53 -7.05
N PHE A 44 -28.02 37.88 -5.93
CA PHE A 44 -28.84 36.94 -5.17
C PHE A 44 -30.33 37.30 -5.09
N LYS A 45 -31.19 36.31 -5.35
CA LYS A 45 -32.48 36.16 -4.66
C LYS A 45 -32.77 34.68 -4.40
N ARG A 46 -32.93 34.37 -3.12
CA ARG A 46 -33.41 33.13 -2.54
C ARG A 46 -34.94 33.25 -2.44
N GLN A 47 -35.74 32.41 -3.09
CA GLN A 47 -37.10 32.13 -2.60
C GLN A 47 -37.78 30.87 -3.21
N TYR A 48 -38.06 29.91 -2.31
CA TYR A 48 -39.24 29.04 -2.16
C TYR A 48 -39.53 27.91 -3.16
N ASP A 49 -39.44 26.72 -2.57
CA ASP A 49 -40.22 25.48 -2.77
C ASP A 49 -41.33 25.50 -3.82
N ILE A 50 -41.15 24.68 -4.84
CA ILE A 50 -42.24 23.94 -5.48
C ILE A 50 -41.89 22.46 -5.35
N LEU A 51 -42.65 21.78 -4.49
CA LEU A 51 -42.80 20.34 -4.45
C LEU A 51 -43.41 19.91 -5.80
N GLY A 52 -42.65 19.14 -6.58
CA GLY A 52 -43.12 18.56 -7.84
C GLY A 52 -42.35 17.26 -8.08
N ASP A 53 -43.09 16.15 -8.03
CA ASP A 53 -42.64 14.78 -8.21
C ASP A 53 -41.54 14.60 -9.27
N CYS A 54 -40.44 13.98 -8.84
CA CYS A 54 -39.60 13.13 -9.69
C CYS A 54 -38.87 12.11 -8.82
N GLU A 55 -39.60 11.10 -8.36
CA GLU A 55 -39.01 9.77 -8.15
C GLU A 55 -38.54 9.23 -9.52
N LEU A 56 -37.25 9.39 -9.79
CA LEU A 56 -36.52 8.62 -10.80
C LEU A 56 -35.25 8.08 -10.14
N LEU A 57 -35.40 6.88 -9.58
CA LEU A 57 -34.39 5.84 -9.34
C LEU A 57 -32.92 6.28 -9.55
N GLN A 58 -32.19 6.58 -8.47
CA GLN A 58 -30.73 6.50 -8.48
C GLN A 58 -30.28 5.25 -7.72
N PRO A 59 -29.80 4.23 -8.45
CA PRO A 59 -28.50 3.67 -8.09
C PRO A 59 -27.66 3.42 -9.36
N PRO A 60 -26.55 4.17 -9.55
CA PRO A 60 -25.26 3.46 -9.59
C PRO A 60 -24.05 4.24 -9.02
N VAL A 61 -24.15 5.55 -8.78
CA VAL A 61 -22.96 6.38 -8.49
C VAL A 61 -22.23 5.97 -7.20
N LYS A 62 -22.98 5.54 -6.17
CA LYS A 62 -22.42 5.20 -4.86
C LYS A 62 -21.64 3.88 -4.89
N ASP A 63 -22.11 2.89 -5.64
CA ASP A 63 -21.48 1.56 -5.67
C ASP A 63 -20.19 1.56 -6.50
N GLU A 64 -20.17 2.26 -7.64
CA GLU A 64 -18.94 2.44 -8.44
C GLU A 64 -17.89 3.26 -7.70
N THR A 65 -18.31 4.33 -7.01
CA THR A 65 -17.39 5.16 -6.20
C THR A 65 -16.76 4.35 -5.06
N ASN A 66 -17.56 3.55 -4.35
CA ASN A 66 -17.06 2.70 -3.26
C ASN A 66 -16.09 1.63 -3.77
N HIS A 67 -16.38 1.02 -4.93
CA HIS A 67 -15.48 0.06 -5.55
C HIS A 67 -14.13 0.70 -5.94
N ASN A 68 -14.16 1.88 -6.57
CA ASN A 68 -12.93 2.60 -6.94
C ASN A 68 -12.08 2.97 -5.73
N LEU A 69 -12.72 3.38 -4.62
CA LEU A 69 -12.02 3.66 -3.37
C LEU A 69 -11.39 2.39 -2.76
N GLU A 70 -12.10 1.26 -2.82
CA GLU A 70 -11.57 -0.02 -2.36
C GLU A 70 -10.38 -0.48 -3.20
N THR A 71 -10.49 -0.42 -4.53
CA THR A 71 -9.40 -0.76 -5.45
C THR A 71 -8.19 0.13 -5.20
N ALA A 72 -8.36 1.45 -5.10
CA ALA A 72 -7.25 2.37 -4.80
C ALA A 72 -6.57 2.07 -3.45
N TYR A 73 -7.35 1.75 -2.41
CA TYR A 73 -6.83 1.37 -1.10
C TYR A 73 -6.03 0.06 -1.15
N VAL A 74 -6.57 -0.98 -1.78
CA VAL A 74 -5.91 -2.28 -1.90
C VAL A 74 -4.65 -2.19 -2.75
N SER A 75 -4.71 -1.49 -3.88
CA SER A 75 -3.54 -1.25 -4.74
C SER A 75 -2.44 -0.51 -4.00
N GLN A 76 -2.79 0.50 -3.19
CA GLN A 76 -1.80 1.20 -2.37
C GLN A 76 -1.16 0.25 -1.34
N ILE A 77 -1.93 -0.61 -0.68
CA ILE A 77 -1.39 -1.60 0.26
C ILE A 77 -0.39 -2.52 -0.43
N CYS A 78 -0.77 -3.10 -1.58
CA CYS A 78 0.08 -3.99 -2.36
C CYS A 78 1.38 -3.27 -2.76
N LEU A 79 1.26 -2.06 -3.31
CA LEU A 79 2.40 -1.24 -3.72
C LEU A 79 3.34 -0.92 -2.55
N SER A 80 2.79 -0.50 -1.41
CA SER A 80 3.56 -0.17 -0.21
C SER A 80 4.42 -1.34 0.24
N TRP A 81 3.85 -2.54 0.19
CA TRP A 81 4.59 -3.74 0.55
C TRP A 81 5.74 -4.05 -0.40
N GLU A 82 5.49 -4.01 -1.71
CA GLU A 82 6.55 -4.28 -2.69
C GLU A 82 7.71 -3.29 -2.54
N ILE A 83 7.43 -2.00 -2.29
CA ILE A 83 8.46 -0.98 -2.10
C ILE A 83 9.23 -1.22 -0.80
N LEU A 84 8.55 -1.41 0.34
CA LEU A 84 9.20 -1.69 1.62
C LEU A 84 10.11 -2.92 1.54
N HIS A 85 9.62 -3.98 0.91
CA HIS A 85 10.38 -5.21 0.72
C HIS A 85 11.58 -4.99 -0.21
N CYS A 86 11.40 -4.34 -1.36
CA CYS A 86 12.49 -3.96 -2.27
C CYS A 86 13.61 -3.21 -1.54
N GLN A 87 13.25 -2.14 -0.84
CA GLN A 87 14.20 -1.24 -0.16
C GLN A 87 14.93 -1.95 0.99
N TYR A 88 14.22 -2.82 1.73
CA TYR A 88 14.86 -3.67 2.73
C TYR A 88 15.91 -4.59 2.09
N ILE A 89 15.57 -5.29 1.00
CA ILE A 89 16.49 -6.21 0.33
C ILE A 89 17.72 -5.44 -0.18
N GLN A 90 17.52 -4.33 -0.88
CA GLN A 90 18.59 -3.48 -1.40
C GLN A 90 19.54 -3.02 -0.29
N LEU A 91 19.00 -2.43 0.78
CA LEU A 91 19.82 -1.87 1.85
C LEU A 91 20.47 -2.96 2.70
N SER A 92 19.80 -4.08 2.94
CA SER A 92 20.37 -5.22 3.67
C SER A 92 21.57 -5.84 2.95
N GLN A 93 21.53 -5.91 1.61
CA GLN A 93 22.65 -6.38 0.79
C GLN A 93 23.82 -5.40 0.85
N GLN A 94 23.54 -4.11 0.74
CA GLN A 94 24.55 -3.06 0.86
C GLN A 94 25.28 -3.17 2.21
N VAL A 95 24.54 -3.21 3.32
CA VAL A 95 25.10 -3.37 4.67
C VAL A 95 25.90 -4.67 4.82
N SER A 96 25.41 -5.79 4.27
CA SER A 96 26.10 -7.09 4.36
C SER A 96 27.39 -7.15 3.54
N SER A 97 27.43 -6.46 2.40
CA SER A 97 28.59 -6.42 1.51
C SER A 97 29.75 -5.56 2.04
N GLN A 98 29.55 -4.84 3.16
CA GLN A 98 30.48 -3.84 3.69
C GLN A 98 30.96 -2.85 2.64
N LEU A 99 30.13 -2.57 1.62
CA LEU A 99 30.43 -1.52 0.67
C LEU A 99 30.42 -0.21 1.47
N GLU A 100 31.60 0.33 1.76
CA GLU A 100 31.75 1.62 2.41
C GLU A 100 31.07 2.66 1.53
N ASN A 101 29.81 2.94 1.84
CA ASN A 101 29.09 4.02 1.21
C ASN A 101 29.07 5.16 2.21
N PRO A 102 29.85 6.23 1.98
CA PRO A 102 29.88 7.39 2.87
C PRO A 102 28.56 8.17 2.84
N SER A 103 27.56 7.73 2.08
CA SER A 103 26.27 8.43 1.97
C SER A 103 25.57 8.56 3.31
N SER A 104 25.19 9.79 3.64
CA SER A 104 24.27 10.08 4.74
C SER A 104 22.82 9.93 4.27
N TYR A 105 22.00 9.27 5.08
CA TYR A 105 20.59 8.99 4.83
C TYR A 105 19.65 9.81 5.72
N GLY A 106 20.11 10.95 6.28
CA GLY A 106 19.34 11.75 7.22
C GLY A 106 17.93 12.12 6.72
N HIS A 107 17.82 12.55 5.46
CA HIS A 107 16.52 12.87 4.86
C HIS A 107 15.61 11.63 4.72
N SER A 108 16.15 10.51 4.20
CA SER A 108 15.40 9.26 4.10
C SER A 108 14.90 8.80 5.47
N ALA A 109 15.75 8.88 6.49
CA ALA A 109 15.43 8.50 7.85
C ALA A 109 14.25 9.30 8.42
N GLN A 110 14.24 10.62 8.23
CA GLN A 110 13.14 11.49 8.63
C GLN A 110 11.83 11.10 7.92
N GLU A 111 11.86 10.85 6.61
CA GLU A 111 10.67 10.45 5.85
C GLU A 111 10.15 9.08 6.31
N PHE A 112 11.01 8.11 6.64
CA PHE A 112 10.58 6.83 7.21
C PHE A 112 9.96 6.98 8.60
N GLN A 113 10.47 7.89 9.43
CA GLN A 113 9.82 8.22 10.70
C GLN A 113 8.44 8.83 10.48
N GLN A 114 8.29 9.74 9.53
CA GLN A 114 6.98 10.30 9.16
C GLN A 114 6.02 9.20 8.66
N PHE A 115 6.49 8.30 7.80
CA PHE A 115 5.71 7.15 7.33
C PHE A 115 5.18 6.31 8.51
N GLN A 116 6.04 6.01 9.49
CA GLN A 116 5.64 5.27 10.70
C GLN A 116 4.60 6.04 11.51
N VAL A 117 4.79 7.34 11.74
CA VAL A 117 3.85 8.19 12.48
C VAL A 117 2.48 8.21 11.80
N LEU A 118 2.43 8.34 10.47
CA LEU A 118 1.17 8.35 9.72
C LEU A 118 0.41 7.02 9.86
N LEU A 119 1.12 5.88 9.78
CA LEU A 119 0.51 4.56 9.99
C LEU A 119 0.00 4.37 11.41
N LEU A 120 0.80 4.73 12.41
CA LEU A 120 0.41 4.61 13.82
C LEU A 120 -0.78 5.51 14.14
N ARG A 121 -0.76 6.76 13.68
CA ARG A 121 -1.89 7.69 13.83
C ARG A 121 -3.16 7.10 13.25
N PHE A 122 -3.10 6.54 12.03
CA PHE A 122 -4.27 5.88 11.44
C PHE A 122 -4.75 4.69 12.29
N ILE A 123 -3.85 3.81 12.72
CA ILE A 123 -4.18 2.62 13.54
C ILE A 123 -4.86 3.02 14.86
N GLU A 124 -4.41 4.12 15.46
CA GLU A 124 -4.92 4.61 16.74
C GLU A 124 -6.24 5.35 16.60
N SER A 125 -6.42 6.14 15.53
CA SER A 125 -7.64 6.94 15.32
C SER A 125 -8.79 6.15 14.70
N GLU A 126 -8.51 5.19 13.81
CA GLU A 126 -9.51 4.43 13.05
C GLU A 126 -10.65 3.84 13.91
N PRO A 127 -10.43 3.25 15.10
CA PRO A 127 -11.52 2.68 15.91
C PRO A 127 -12.56 3.69 16.38
N PHE A 128 -12.24 4.99 16.36
CA PHE A 128 -13.11 6.08 16.78
C PHE A 128 -13.78 6.80 15.59
N GLU A 129 -13.42 6.42 14.37
CA GLU A 129 -13.97 6.99 13.14
C GLU A 129 -15.19 6.21 12.66
N GLN A 130 -16.16 6.90 12.05
CA GLN A 130 -17.36 6.27 11.51
C GLN A 130 -17.16 5.80 10.05
N GLY A 131 -17.66 4.61 9.72
CA GLY A 131 -17.69 4.09 8.35
C GLY A 131 -16.83 2.86 8.13
N SER A 132 -16.70 2.42 6.88
CA SER A 132 -15.78 1.34 6.54
C SER A 132 -14.33 1.81 6.62
N ARG A 133 -13.38 0.88 6.82
CA ARG A 133 -11.95 1.21 6.80
C ARG A 133 -11.51 1.90 5.51
N VAL A 134 -12.11 1.51 4.37
CA VAL A 134 -11.85 2.13 3.05
C VAL A 134 -12.29 3.59 3.04
N ASP A 135 -13.48 3.89 3.57
CA ASP A 135 -14.00 5.26 3.64
C ASP A 135 -13.14 6.13 4.59
N ILE A 136 -12.78 5.57 5.74
CA ILE A 136 -11.92 6.23 6.72
C ILE A 136 -10.57 6.53 6.08
N TYR A 137 -9.96 5.54 5.41
CA TYR A 137 -8.70 5.72 4.68
C TYR A 137 -8.79 6.83 3.62
N ALA A 138 -9.84 6.83 2.79
CA ALA A 138 -10.02 7.85 1.77
C ALA A 138 -10.08 9.26 2.36
N ARG A 139 -10.87 9.46 3.42
CA ARG A 139 -10.98 10.76 4.12
C ARG A 139 -9.67 11.17 4.78
N VAL A 140 -9.00 10.26 5.49
CA VAL A 140 -7.74 10.55 6.17
C VAL A 140 -6.66 10.90 5.14
N ARG A 141 -6.59 10.19 4.01
CA ARG A 141 -5.61 10.46 2.96
C ARG A 141 -5.79 11.83 2.31
N SER A 142 -7.02 12.37 2.24
CA SER A 142 -7.24 13.75 1.80
C SER A 142 -6.56 14.79 2.70
N SER A 143 -6.40 14.50 3.99
CA SER A 143 -5.70 15.38 4.95
C SER A 143 -4.23 15.00 5.12
N LEU A 144 -3.89 13.73 4.92
CA LEU A 144 -2.56 13.15 5.09
C LEU A 144 -2.15 12.42 3.80
N PRO A 145 -1.78 13.15 2.73
CA PRO A 145 -1.61 12.57 1.39
C PRO A 145 -0.51 11.50 1.30
N LYS A 146 0.47 11.55 2.21
CA LYS A 146 1.57 10.57 2.31
C LYS A 146 1.20 9.29 3.10
N LEU A 147 -0.02 9.14 3.63
CA LEU A 147 -0.40 7.92 4.37
C LEU A 147 -0.20 6.69 3.47
N LEU A 148 0.44 5.62 3.96
CA LEU A 148 0.84 4.45 3.16
C LEU A 148 1.78 4.74 1.97
N GLN A 149 2.26 5.97 1.74
CA GLN A 149 3.26 6.23 0.70
C GLN A 149 4.65 5.96 1.26
N VAL A 150 5.29 4.90 0.77
CA VAL A 150 6.64 4.53 1.22
C VAL A 150 7.65 5.54 0.67
N PRO A 151 8.51 6.13 1.53
CA PRO A 151 9.55 7.05 1.09
C PRO A 151 10.53 6.40 0.11
N THR A 152 11.09 7.17 -0.82
CA THR A 152 12.18 6.70 -1.68
C THR A 152 13.51 6.77 -0.94
N LEU A 153 14.38 5.79 -1.14
CA LEU A 153 15.75 5.84 -0.62
C LEU A 153 16.55 6.88 -1.40
N GLN A 154 17.04 7.89 -0.69
CA GLN A 154 17.95 8.90 -1.21
C GLN A 154 19.14 9.02 -0.25
N GLY A 155 20.31 8.60 -0.73
CA GLY A 155 21.59 8.87 -0.08
C GLY A 155 22.12 10.21 -0.55
N SER A 156 22.72 10.98 0.36
CA SER A 156 23.44 12.21 0.03
C SER A 156 24.94 11.93 0.08
N ASP A 157 25.65 12.27 -0.98
CA ASP A 157 27.12 12.23 -1.02
C ASP A 157 27.67 13.49 -0.34
N HIS A 158 27.37 13.66 0.95
CA HIS A 158 27.96 14.75 1.70
C HIS A 158 29.42 14.42 2.00
N LYS A 159 30.32 14.98 1.17
CA LYS A 159 31.66 15.35 1.64
C LYS A 159 31.48 16.48 2.65
N GLU A 160 31.83 16.19 3.90
CA GLU A 160 32.22 17.09 4.98
C GLU A 160 31.74 18.54 4.85
N ILE A 161 30.75 18.92 5.68
CA ILE A 161 30.70 20.28 6.20
C ILE A 161 31.22 20.15 7.63
N ASP A 162 32.46 20.57 7.83
CA ASP A 162 33.07 20.80 9.15
C ASP A 162 32.19 21.80 9.91
N SER A 163 31.29 21.29 10.73
CA SER A 163 30.64 22.04 11.77
C SER A 163 30.49 21.12 12.98
N ASP A 164 31.19 21.45 14.06
CA ASP A 164 31.25 20.74 15.34
C ASP A 164 29.89 20.60 16.08
N ASP A 165 28.77 20.93 15.43
CA ASP A 165 27.43 21.06 16.02
C ASP A 165 26.34 20.28 15.26
N VAL A 166 26.71 19.33 14.39
CA VAL A 166 25.75 18.50 13.63
C VAL A 166 25.70 17.08 14.20
N ASP A 167 24.50 16.62 14.53
CA ASP A 167 24.23 15.23 14.90
C ASP A 167 24.91 14.25 13.93
N PRO A 168 25.45 13.12 14.41
CA PRO A 168 26.16 12.17 13.56
C PRO A 168 25.28 11.72 12.38
N PRO A 169 25.85 11.59 11.16
CA PRO A 169 25.08 11.29 9.96
C PRO A 169 24.38 9.94 10.08
N VAL A 170 23.16 9.84 9.56
CA VAL A 170 22.42 8.58 9.57
C VAL A 170 23.02 7.63 8.54
N LEU A 171 23.64 6.55 8.99
CA LEU A 171 24.29 5.55 8.15
C LEU A 171 23.31 4.46 7.67
N ALA A 172 23.71 3.69 6.65
CA ALA A 172 22.91 2.60 6.08
C ALA A 172 22.37 1.59 7.14
N PRO A 173 23.13 1.15 8.15
CA PRO A 173 22.59 0.24 9.18
C PRO A 173 21.49 0.87 10.03
N GLN A 174 21.59 2.17 10.34
CA GLN A 174 20.57 2.90 11.09
C GLN A 174 19.29 3.08 10.27
N LEU A 175 19.43 3.39 8.98
CA LEU A 175 18.29 3.44 8.08
C LEU A 175 17.63 2.07 7.91
N LEU A 176 18.41 0.99 7.83
CA LEU A 176 17.89 -0.38 7.76
C LEU A 176 17.00 -0.70 8.96
N ASN A 177 17.40 -0.30 10.17
CA ASN A 177 16.58 -0.47 11.38
C ASN A 177 15.25 0.33 11.31
N LEU A 178 15.26 1.52 10.69
CA LEU A 178 14.03 2.29 10.45
C LEU A 178 13.12 1.60 9.43
N ILE A 179 13.65 1.04 8.35
CA ILE A 179 12.86 0.26 7.37
C ILE A 179 12.26 -0.99 8.03
N GLN A 180 13.05 -1.72 8.82
CA GLN A 180 12.59 -2.87 9.59
C GLN A 180 11.43 -2.50 10.52
N THR A 181 11.55 -1.39 11.24
CA THR A 181 10.49 -0.87 12.11
C THR A 181 9.25 -0.46 11.30
N SER A 182 9.45 0.15 10.14
CA SER A 182 8.37 0.52 9.21
C SER A 182 7.61 -0.71 8.70
N ILE A 183 8.30 -1.81 8.37
CA ILE A 183 7.69 -3.09 7.99
C ILE A 183 6.84 -3.67 9.14
N LEU A 184 7.34 -3.63 10.38
CA LEU A 184 6.58 -4.10 11.54
C LEU A 184 5.33 -3.23 11.80
N THR A 185 5.45 -1.91 11.66
CA THR A 185 4.32 -0.98 11.76
C THR A 185 3.29 -1.21 10.66
N PHE A 186 3.74 -1.42 9.42
CA PHE A 186 2.88 -1.78 8.29
C PHE A 186 2.16 -3.13 8.52
N ARG A 187 2.85 -4.12 9.08
CA ARG A 187 2.20 -5.38 9.48
C ARG A 187 1.14 -5.16 10.57
N CYS A 188 1.38 -4.26 11.52
CA CYS A 188 0.38 -3.87 12.52
C CYS A 188 -0.83 -3.21 11.87
N PHE A 189 -0.61 -2.33 10.88
CA PHE A 189 -1.66 -1.74 10.07
C PHE A 189 -2.52 -2.81 9.39
N LEU A 190 -1.90 -3.78 8.69
CA LEU A 190 -2.61 -4.88 8.03
C LEU A 190 -3.42 -5.74 9.01
N LYS A 191 -2.86 -6.03 10.20
CA LYS A 191 -3.54 -6.82 11.23
C LYS A 191 -4.80 -6.14 11.79
N ARG A 192 -4.91 -4.82 11.64
CA ARG A 192 -6.09 -4.05 12.06
C ARG A 192 -7.16 -4.03 10.98
N ASP A 193 -6.80 -4.31 9.72
CA ASP A 193 -7.73 -4.55 8.62
C ASP A 193 -8.42 -5.92 8.79
N LYS A 194 -9.36 -5.94 9.75
CA LYS A 194 -10.25 -7.07 10.02
C LYS A 194 -11.67 -6.61 9.75
N ASN A 195 -12.33 -7.23 8.78
CA ASN A 195 -13.77 -7.20 8.77
C ASN A 195 -14.30 -8.19 9.81
N LYS A 196 -15.33 -7.76 10.56
CA LYS A 196 -16.29 -8.70 11.15
C LYS A 196 -16.73 -9.60 10.01
N THR A 197 -16.56 -10.91 10.17
CA THR A 197 -16.92 -11.95 9.22
C THR A 197 -18.15 -11.55 8.43
N SER A 198 -17.96 -11.07 7.20
CA SER A 198 -19.07 -10.83 6.32
C SER A 198 -19.54 -12.20 5.88
N SER A 199 -20.63 -12.64 6.48
CA SER A 199 -21.49 -13.71 5.99
C SER A 199 -22.14 -13.37 4.63
N SER A 200 -21.64 -12.37 3.88
CA SER A 200 -22.09 -12.02 2.53
C SER A 200 -21.42 -12.93 1.49
N LEU A 201 -21.79 -14.20 1.52
CA LEU A 201 -21.75 -15.07 0.34
C LEU A 201 -22.91 -14.77 -0.64
N SER A 202 -23.72 -13.75 -0.37
CA SER A 202 -24.70 -13.19 -1.31
C SER A 202 -24.19 -11.79 -1.72
N LEU A 203 -23.63 -11.62 -2.92
CA LEU A 203 -24.36 -11.02 -4.05
C LEU A 203 -23.59 -11.20 -5.38
N PHE A 204 -22.87 -12.31 -5.59
CA PHE A 204 -22.38 -12.64 -6.93
C PHE A 204 -23.52 -13.23 -7.77
N LYS A 205 -24.43 -12.37 -8.25
CA LYS A 205 -25.49 -12.75 -9.18
C LYS A 205 -24.89 -12.85 -10.59
N GLY A 206 -24.27 -14.01 -10.88
CA GLY A 206 -24.04 -14.46 -12.25
C GLY A 206 -22.58 -14.67 -12.65
N HIS A 207 -21.91 -15.70 -12.12
CA HIS A 207 -20.90 -16.53 -12.81
C HIS A 207 -20.47 -17.69 -11.89
N ASN A 208 -21.09 -18.86 -12.04
CA ASN A 208 -20.83 -20.03 -11.17
C ASN A 208 -19.35 -20.51 -11.23
N HIS A 209 -18.63 -20.23 -12.32
CA HIS A 209 -17.22 -20.62 -12.47
C HIS A 209 -16.27 -19.74 -11.63
N ASP A 210 -16.55 -18.43 -11.53
CA ASP A 210 -15.68 -17.48 -10.83
C ASP A 210 -15.81 -17.58 -9.30
N ILE A 211 -16.96 -18.03 -8.80
CA ILE A 211 -17.16 -18.35 -7.38
C ILE A 211 -16.34 -19.59 -6.98
N SER A 212 -16.26 -20.59 -7.86
CA SER A 212 -15.50 -21.81 -7.62
C SER A 212 -13.99 -21.53 -7.54
N SER A 213 -13.46 -20.73 -8.48
CA SER A 213 -12.04 -20.35 -8.49
C SER A 213 -11.67 -19.49 -7.27
N LEU A 214 -12.48 -18.50 -6.92
CA LEU A 214 -12.26 -17.67 -5.72
C LEU A 214 -12.21 -18.53 -4.45
N HIS A 215 -13.17 -19.45 -4.28
CA HIS A 215 -13.21 -20.35 -3.13
C HIS A 215 -11.99 -21.28 -3.08
N GLN A 216 -11.51 -21.75 -4.23
CA GLN A 216 -10.29 -22.54 -4.33
C GLN A 216 -9.06 -21.74 -3.85
N VAL A 217 -8.88 -20.50 -4.31
CA VAL A 217 -7.77 -19.63 -3.89
C VAL A 217 -7.85 -19.33 -2.39
N GLN A 218 -9.03 -19.01 -1.87
CA GLN A 218 -9.24 -18.79 -0.42
C GLN A 218 -8.88 -20.03 0.41
N THR A 219 -9.27 -21.23 -0.05
CA THR A 219 -8.94 -22.50 0.63
C THR A 219 -7.43 -22.77 0.60
N ALA A 220 -6.78 -22.54 -0.54
CA ALA A 220 -5.33 -22.69 -0.68
C ALA A 220 -4.58 -21.70 0.24
N LEU A 221 -5.02 -20.44 0.27
CA LEU A 221 -4.50 -19.40 1.15
C LEU A 221 -4.64 -19.80 2.62
N ALA A 222 -5.82 -20.29 3.04
CA ALA A 222 -6.05 -20.73 4.41
C ALA A 222 -5.09 -21.86 4.82
N LYS A 223 -4.87 -22.84 3.93
CA LYS A 223 -3.89 -23.93 4.15
C LYS A 223 -2.46 -23.39 4.31
N LYS A 224 -2.03 -22.47 3.44
CA LYS A 224 -0.70 -21.84 3.55
C LYS A 224 -0.58 -21.01 4.83
N GLN A 225 -1.62 -20.26 5.19
CA GLN A 225 -1.65 -19.48 6.42
C GLN A 225 -1.51 -20.37 7.67
N MET A 226 -2.20 -21.51 7.72
CA MET A 226 -2.06 -22.46 8.83
C MET A 226 -0.63 -22.97 8.94
N LYS A 227 -0.04 -23.44 7.84
CA LYS A 227 1.35 -23.94 7.82
C LYS A 227 2.38 -22.88 8.22
N VAL A 228 2.32 -21.66 7.63
CA VAL A 228 3.24 -20.56 7.99
C VAL A 228 3.07 -20.18 9.46
N LYS A 229 1.82 -20.13 9.95
CA LYS A 229 1.57 -19.86 11.36
C LYS A 229 2.17 -20.93 12.26
N GLU A 230 2.08 -22.21 11.89
CA GLU A 230 2.69 -23.32 12.61
C GLU A 230 4.20 -23.19 12.74
N LEU A 231 4.88 -22.87 11.64
CA LEU A 231 6.32 -22.58 11.64
C LEU A 231 6.66 -21.35 12.51
N SER A 232 5.72 -20.41 12.65
CA SER A 232 5.88 -19.20 13.46
C SER A 232 5.40 -19.30 14.93
N LYS A 233 4.76 -20.41 15.36
CA LYS A 233 4.01 -20.52 16.64
C LYS A 233 4.82 -20.19 17.89
N LYS A 234 6.16 -20.15 17.81
CA LYS A 234 7.07 -19.80 18.93
C LYS A 234 7.57 -18.35 18.92
N LYS A 235 7.20 -17.52 17.93
CA LYS A 235 7.92 -16.27 17.64
C LYS A 235 6.98 -15.07 17.55
N ALA A 236 6.98 -14.25 18.60
CA ALA A 236 6.15 -13.06 18.71
C ALA A 236 6.89 -11.80 18.18
N TRP A 237 7.07 -11.67 16.86
CA TRP A 237 7.61 -10.44 16.23
C TRP A 237 6.59 -9.29 16.20
N LYS A 238 5.97 -9.01 17.35
CA LYS A 238 5.00 -7.91 17.48
C LYS A 238 5.70 -6.55 17.50
N LYS A 239 6.93 -6.48 18.01
CA LYS A 239 7.69 -5.23 18.19
C LYS A 239 9.18 -5.34 17.88
N SER A 240 9.73 -6.55 17.75
CA SER A 240 11.14 -6.77 17.43
C SER A 240 11.31 -7.39 16.06
N TRP A 241 12.39 -7.00 15.39
CA TRP A 241 12.81 -7.63 14.15
C TRP A 241 13.24 -9.09 14.39
N PRO A 242 13.01 -10.02 13.46
CA PRO A 242 13.43 -11.40 13.63
C PRO A 242 14.95 -11.58 13.66
N ALA A 243 15.42 -12.59 14.41
CA ALA A 243 16.85 -12.76 14.69
C ALA A 243 17.62 -13.53 13.60
N THR A 244 16.92 -14.32 12.78
CA THR A 244 17.54 -15.15 11.75
C THR A 244 16.89 -14.91 10.38
N PRO A 245 17.62 -15.11 9.26
CA PRO A 245 17.05 -14.93 7.91
C PRO A 245 15.78 -15.76 7.66
N ILE A 246 15.74 -16.99 8.16
CA ILE A 246 14.56 -17.88 8.06
C ILE A 246 13.35 -17.24 8.75
N GLU A 247 13.57 -16.57 9.88
CA GLU A 247 12.49 -15.87 10.58
C GLU A 247 12.03 -14.61 9.86
N VAL A 248 12.94 -13.90 9.19
CA VAL A 248 12.62 -12.77 8.32
C VAL A 248 11.74 -13.23 7.16
N ASP A 249 12.07 -14.36 6.52
CA ASP A 249 11.24 -14.94 5.46
C ASP A 249 9.85 -15.35 5.96
N LEU A 250 9.76 -15.93 7.16
CA LEU A 250 8.46 -16.22 7.80
C LEU A 250 7.65 -14.94 8.08
N LEU A 251 8.30 -13.88 8.54
CA LEU A 251 7.65 -12.57 8.73
C LEU A 251 7.10 -12.04 7.40
N PHE A 252 7.89 -12.11 6.32
CA PHE A 252 7.51 -11.65 5.00
C PHE A 252 6.38 -12.48 4.40
N ALA A 253 6.44 -13.80 4.51
CA ALA A 253 5.36 -14.70 4.09
C ALA A 253 4.04 -14.40 4.83
N LEU A 254 4.11 -14.06 6.13
CA LEU A 254 2.92 -13.64 6.87
C LEU A 254 2.35 -12.32 6.34
N ILE A 255 3.19 -11.38 5.91
CA ILE A 255 2.72 -10.12 5.32
C ILE A 255 2.09 -10.37 3.94
N ASP A 256 2.75 -11.15 3.07
CA ASP A 256 2.21 -11.55 1.76
C ASP A 256 0.81 -12.18 1.91
N ILE A 257 0.64 -13.08 2.89
CA ILE A 257 -0.64 -13.74 3.18
C ILE A 257 -1.71 -12.74 3.65
N GLU A 258 -1.39 -11.80 4.54
CA GLU A 258 -2.37 -10.81 5.01
C GLU A 258 -2.80 -9.85 3.88
N ILE A 259 -1.90 -9.52 2.94
CA ILE A 259 -2.22 -8.72 1.75
C ILE A 259 -3.12 -9.49 0.80
N VAL A 260 -2.76 -10.72 0.41
CA VAL A 260 -3.62 -11.54 -0.46
C VAL A 260 -4.98 -11.77 0.19
N LYS A 261 -5.01 -11.99 1.51
CA LYS A 261 -6.27 -12.07 2.27
C LYS A 261 -7.08 -10.79 2.20
N ARG A 262 -6.47 -9.61 2.06
CA ARG A 262 -7.21 -8.34 1.87
C ARG A 262 -7.73 -8.21 0.44
N VAL A 263 -6.96 -8.60 -0.57
CA VAL A 263 -7.38 -8.61 -1.98
C VAL A 263 -8.59 -9.53 -2.16
N LEU A 264 -8.55 -10.76 -1.63
CA LEU A 264 -9.66 -11.71 -1.72
C LEU A 264 -10.92 -11.29 -0.94
N ARG A 265 -10.87 -10.17 -0.19
CA ARG A 265 -12.02 -9.55 0.49
C ARG A 265 -12.60 -8.37 -0.28
N MET A 266 -12.05 -8.01 -1.44
CA MET A 266 -12.63 -6.98 -2.29
C MET A 266 -14.05 -7.37 -2.70
N THR A 267 -14.92 -6.38 -2.74
CA THR A 267 -16.33 -6.52 -3.13
C THR A 267 -16.49 -7.02 -4.57
N ASN A 268 -15.63 -6.55 -5.46
CA ASN A 268 -15.56 -6.97 -6.86
C ASN A 268 -14.09 -7.22 -7.22
N ILE A 269 -13.70 -8.48 -7.33
CA ILE A 269 -12.35 -8.91 -7.67
C ILE A 269 -12.29 -9.32 -9.14
N SER A 270 -11.34 -8.78 -9.89
CA SER A 270 -11.15 -9.15 -11.30
C SER A 270 -10.44 -10.50 -11.45
N LYS A 271 -10.48 -11.07 -12.66
CA LYS A 271 -9.76 -12.33 -12.97
C LYS A 271 -8.24 -12.14 -12.86
N GLU A 272 -7.73 -10.99 -13.30
CA GLU A 272 -6.32 -10.63 -13.21
C GLU A 272 -5.88 -10.49 -11.75
N GLN A 273 -6.71 -9.88 -10.89
CA GLN A 273 -6.45 -9.77 -9.46
C GLN A 273 -6.47 -11.14 -8.76
N LEU A 274 -7.33 -12.06 -9.20
CA LEU A 274 -7.36 -13.43 -8.69
C LEU A 274 -6.11 -14.22 -9.13
N LEU A 275 -5.70 -14.11 -10.39
CA LEU A 275 -4.45 -14.68 -10.89
C LEU A 275 -3.23 -14.11 -10.16
N TRP A 276 -3.24 -12.81 -9.86
CA TRP A 276 -2.20 -12.18 -9.04
C TRP A 276 -2.14 -12.81 -7.64
N CYS A 277 -3.29 -13.13 -7.02
CA CYS A 277 -3.32 -13.81 -5.72
C CYS A 277 -2.69 -15.22 -5.81
N GLU A 278 -2.99 -15.97 -6.87
CA GLU A 278 -2.42 -17.29 -7.13
C GLU A 278 -0.90 -17.20 -7.33
N GLU A 279 -0.44 -16.27 -8.17
CA GLU A 279 0.99 -16.05 -8.42
C GLU A 279 1.73 -15.61 -7.15
N LYS A 280 1.14 -14.68 -6.38
CA LYS A 280 1.72 -14.23 -5.11
C LYS A 280 1.85 -15.38 -4.12
N MET A 281 0.86 -16.28 -4.07
CA MET A 281 0.90 -17.45 -3.19
C MET A 281 1.78 -18.58 -3.72
N SER A 282 1.98 -18.72 -5.03
CA SER A 282 2.88 -19.72 -5.61
C SER A 282 4.35 -19.48 -5.20
N LYS A 283 4.72 -18.21 -4.93
CA LYS A 283 6.04 -17.81 -4.41
C LYS A 283 6.35 -18.27 -2.98
N LEU A 284 5.38 -18.86 -2.28
CA LEU A 284 5.55 -19.44 -0.95
C LEU A 284 5.57 -20.97 -1.06
N ASP A 285 6.75 -21.57 -1.21
CA ASP A 285 6.89 -23.02 -1.14
C ASP A 285 6.99 -23.48 0.32
N LEU A 286 6.15 -24.46 0.66
CA LEU A 286 5.98 -25.03 2.00
C LEU A 286 6.13 -26.55 1.97
N SER A 287 6.86 -27.06 0.98
CA SER A 287 7.35 -28.44 0.92
C SER A 287 8.22 -28.76 2.14
N ASP A 288 8.26 -30.03 2.54
CA ASP A 288 9.14 -30.56 3.60
C ASP A 288 9.10 -29.83 4.96
N ASN A 289 7.96 -29.23 5.32
CA ASN A 289 7.78 -28.44 6.55
C ASN A 289 8.79 -27.28 6.69
N LYS A 290 9.34 -26.78 5.58
CA LYS A 290 10.21 -25.60 5.54
C LYS A 290 9.59 -24.53 4.64
N LEU A 291 9.93 -23.27 4.88
CA LEU A 291 9.51 -22.18 4.02
C LEU A 291 10.65 -21.84 3.05
N CYS A 292 10.36 -21.90 1.76
CA CYS A 292 11.17 -21.32 0.69
C CYS A 292 10.36 -20.20 0.04
N ARG A 293 10.79 -18.95 0.23
CA ARG A 293 10.09 -17.77 -0.26
C ARG A 293 10.83 -17.13 -1.43
N ASN A 294 10.14 -16.94 -2.55
CA ASN A 294 10.63 -16.10 -3.65
C ASN A 294 10.21 -14.64 -3.42
N GLY A 295 11.17 -13.78 -3.09
CA GLY A 295 10.95 -12.35 -2.80
C GLY A 295 10.85 -11.42 -4.02
N SER A 296 10.73 -11.96 -5.24
CA SER A 296 10.61 -11.12 -6.43
C SER A 296 9.27 -10.35 -6.42
N PRO A 297 9.27 -9.03 -6.68
CA PRO A 297 8.06 -8.23 -6.66
C PRO A 297 7.03 -8.68 -7.71
N ILE A 298 5.75 -8.44 -7.44
CA ILE A 298 4.65 -8.63 -8.40
C ILE A 298 3.76 -7.39 -8.33
N LEU A 299 3.60 -6.70 -9.46
CA LEU A 299 2.73 -5.54 -9.53
C LEU A 299 1.27 -5.98 -9.45
N PHE A 300 0.51 -5.30 -8.60
CA PHE A 300 -0.93 -5.54 -8.48
C PHE A 300 -1.68 -4.94 -9.69
N PRO A 301 -2.57 -5.71 -10.35
CA PRO A 301 -3.34 -5.20 -11.48
C PRO A 301 -4.46 -4.25 -11.02
N LEU A 302 -4.53 -3.07 -11.64
CA LEU A 302 -5.57 -2.05 -11.43
C LEU A 302 -6.80 -2.31 -12.28
#